data_AF-A0A2E6QLC5-F1
#
_entry.id   AF-A0A2E6QLC5-F1
#
_cell.length_a   1.000
_cell.length_b   1.000
_cell.length_c   1.000
_cell.angle_alpha   90.00
_cell.angle_beta   90.00
_cell.angle_gamma   90.00
#
_symmetry.space_group_name_H-M   'P 1'
#
loop_
_entity.id
_entity.type
_entity.pdbx_description
1 polymer ?
#
loop_
_entity_poly.entity_id
_entity_poly.type
_entity_poly.pdbx_seq_one_letter_code
_entity_poly.pdbx_strand_id
1 'polypeptide(L)'
;MTQEVELGRLNMGRAPDMVTERATDEALATLNAATDVRTDAAGRLEVLVDGEWKTIDSPLENMGLYLDLIDDGTIEGLTNPVVSSAFSNLTDGQLTAEDLISAAVLLGAAADKYTPLSLDEVMYTNNILGVNDPSTGSYIDLTSVSYDRESTYGDVTAEVLVDPDGDGTWTVTEVNIFDAVFGGEDVSATAAAGFAQAVDDSRAVVNYIHEYEVPATSVEEGSH
;
A
#
# COMPACT_ATOMS: atom_id res chain seq x y z
N MET A 1 21.46 16.59 15.54
CA MET A 1 22.16 15.42 14.97
C MET A 1 21.29 14.99 13.81
N THR A 2 21.79 15.03 12.57
CA THR A 2 21.05 14.53 11.40
C THR A 2 21.17 13.02 11.42
N GLN A 3 20.08 12.33 11.74
CA GLN A 3 19.95 10.90 11.48
C GLN A 3 19.94 10.74 9.96
N GLU A 4 20.86 9.95 9.43
CA GLU A 4 20.86 9.59 8.02
C GLU A 4 19.67 8.65 7.82
N VAL A 5 18.63 9.15 7.13
CA VAL A 5 17.44 8.34 6.83
C VAL A 5 17.83 7.32 5.78
N GLU A 6 17.74 6.04 6.10
CA GLU A 6 18.04 4.96 5.17
C GLU A 6 16.84 4.75 4.23
N LEU A 7 16.69 5.66 3.26
CA LEU A 7 15.63 5.65 2.25
C LEU A 7 15.87 4.56 1.19
N GLY A 8 15.91 3.28 1.58
CA GLY A 8 16.26 2.16 0.71
C GLY A 8 15.74 2.28 -0.73
N ARG A 9 14.48 1.93 -0.95
CA ARG A 9 13.81 2.03 -2.26
C ARG A 9 13.18 3.40 -2.52
N LEU A 10 12.97 4.20 -1.48
CA LEU A 10 12.40 5.56 -1.56
C LEU A 10 13.36 6.57 -2.22
N ASN A 11 14.67 6.27 -2.27
CA ASN A 11 15.62 6.99 -3.12
C ASN A 11 15.29 6.92 -4.63
N MET A 12 14.41 6.00 -5.06
CA MET A 12 13.87 5.94 -6.42
C MET A 12 12.76 6.95 -6.69
N GLY A 13 12.28 7.69 -5.69
CA GLY A 13 11.38 8.83 -5.88
C GLY A 13 11.98 9.99 -6.69
N ARG A 14 13.29 9.93 -6.97
CA ARG A 14 14.03 10.79 -7.91
C ARG A 14 14.43 10.06 -9.20
N ALA A 15 13.80 8.92 -9.51
CA ALA A 15 13.99 8.27 -10.80
C ALA A 15 13.56 9.26 -11.90
N PRO A 16 14.24 9.29 -13.06
CA PRO A 16 13.84 10.16 -14.16
C PRO A 16 12.37 9.86 -14.51
N ASP A 17 11.55 10.90 -14.68
CA ASP A 17 10.09 10.88 -14.85
C ASP A 17 9.56 9.65 -15.61
N MET A 18 10.26 9.24 -16.67
CA MET A 18 9.93 8.07 -17.51
C MET A 18 9.86 6.70 -16.79
N VAL A 19 10.58 6.46 -15.69
CA VAL A 19 10.55 5.15 -15.00
C VAL A 19 9.30 5.02 -14.13
N THR A 20 8.97 6.09 -13.41
CA THR A 20 7.73 6.14 -12.61
C THR A 20 6.53 6.19 -13.53
N GLU A 21 6.56 6.99 -14.60
CA GLU A 21 5.50 7.07 -15.63
C GLU A 21 5.22 5.70 -16.27
N ARG A 22 6.26 4.95 -16.65
CA ARG A 22 6.09 3.60 -17.19
C ARG A 22 5.48 2.63 -16.18
N ALA A 23 5.87 2.71 -14.91
CA ALA A 23 5.29 1.87 -13.88
C ALA A 23 3.81 2.24 -13.63
N THR A 24 3.48 3.53 -13.58
CA THR A 24 2.10 4.01 -13.53
C THR A 24 1.30 3.47 -14.71
N ASP A 25 1.83 3.52 -15.94
CA ASP A 25 1.18 2.96 -17.13
C ASP A 25 0.91 1.44 -17.02
N GLU A 26 1.85 0.68 -16.45
CA GLU A 26 1.69 -0.78 -16.24
C GLU A 26 0.60 -1.06 -15.18
N ALA A 27 0.55 -0.29 -14.10
CA ALA A 27 -0.51 -0.35 -13.10
C ALA A 27 -1.87 0.01 -13.70
N LEU A 28 -1.95 1.11 -14.43
CA LEU A 28 -3.16 1.59 -15.09
C LEU A 28 -3.67 0.61 -16.15
N ALA A 29 -2.78 -0.02 -16.91
CA ALA A 29 -3.16 -1.05 -17.87
C ALA A 29 -3.83 -2.23 -17.16
N THR A 30 -3.30 -2.65 -16.02
CA THR A 30 -3.83 -3.75 -15.21
C THR A 30 -5.17 -3.38 -14.57
N LEU A 31 -5.27 -2.22 -13.95
CA LEU A 31 -6.51 -1.70 -13.36
C LEU A 31 -7.61 -1.50 -14.43
N ASN A 32 -7.25 -0.99 -15.61
CA ASN A 32 -8.21 -0.73 -16.67
C ASN A 32 -8.68 -2.02 -17.39
N ALA A 33 -7.95 -3.13 -17.27
CA ALA A 33 -8.33 -4.44 -17.79
C ALA A 33 -9.19 -5.26 -16.80
N ALA A 34 -9.31 -4.81 -15.55
CA ALA A 34 -9.97 -5.54 -14.47
C ALA A 34 -11.46 -5.83 -14.74
N THR A 35 -11.91 -7.02 -14.41
CA THR A 35 -13.34 -7.40 -14.41
C THR A 35 -13.93 -7.46 -13.00
N ASP A 36 -13.09 -7.49 -11.97
CA ASP A 36 -13.43 -7.40 -10.56
C ASP A 36 -12.28 -6.73 -9.79
N VAL A 37 -12.57 -6.19 -8.61
CA VAL A 37 -11.61 -5.42 -7.81
C VAL A 37 -11.88 -5.62 -6.32
N ARG A 38 -10.82 -5.70 -5.52
CA ARG A 38 -10.85 -5.68 -4.06
C ARG A 38 -9.53 -5.11 -3.54
N THR A 39 -9.32 -5.18 -2.24
CA THR A 39 -8.01 -4.96 -1.64
C THR A 39 -7.46 -6.24 -1.02
N ASP A 40 -6.15 -6.37 -0.98
CA ASP A 40 -5.49 -7.36 -0.13
C ASP A 40 -5.56 -6.97 1.35
N ALA A 41 -4.98 -7.80 2.22
CA ALA A 41 -4.96 -7.58 3.66
C ALA A 41 -4.22 -6.30 4.09
N ALA A 42 -3.30 -5.78 3.28
CA ALA A 42 -2.58 -4.53 3.54
C ALA A 42 -3.32 -3.29 2.99
N GLY A 43 -4.42 -3.50 2.25
CA GLY A 43 -5.19 -2.46 1.57
C GLY A 43 -4.78 -2.24 0.11
N ARG A 44 -3.79 -2.95 -0.42
CA ARG A 44 -3.32 -2.75 -1.81
C ARG A 44 -4.40 -3.19 -2.79
N LEU A 45 -4.51 -2.47 -3.91
CA LEU A 45 -5.47 -2.83 -4.96
C LEU A 45 -5.14 -4.22 -5.52
N GLU A 46 -6.15 -5.08 -5.56
CA GLU A 46 -6.11 -6.38 -6.20
C GLU A 46 -7.23 -6.48 -7.23
N VAL A 47 -6.91 -6.90 -8.44
CA VAL A 47 -7.85 -6.94 -9.55
C VAL A 47 -7.90 -8.31 -10.21
N LEU A 48 -9.09 -8.68 -10.67
CA LEU A 48 -9.28 -9.89 -11.48
C LEU A 48 -9.04 -9.55 -12.95
N VAL A 49 -7.98 -10.11 -13.53
CA VAL A 49 -7.64 -9.96 -14.95
C VAL A 49 -7.50 -11.35 -15.56
N ASP A 50 -8.20 -11.62 -16.65
CA ASP A 50 -8.19 -12.93 -17.33
C ASP A 50 -8.50 -14.13 -16.42
N GLY A 51 -9.27 -13.93 -15.35
CA GLY A 51 -9.67 -14.97 -14.40
C GLY A 51 -8.67 -15.24 -13.28
N GLU A 52 -7.60 -14.44 -13.18
CA GLU A 52 -6.58 -14.53 -12.12
C GLU A 52 -6.52 -13.22 -11.33
N TRP A 53 -6.45 -13.32 -10.00
CA TRP A 53 -6.26 -12.15 -9.13
C TRP A 53 -4.81 -11.69 -9.20
N LYS A 54 -4.63 -10.39 -9.42
CA LYS A 54 -3.33 -9.72 -9.48
C LYS A 54 -3.33 -8.56 -8.51
N THR A 55 -2.39 -8.58 -7.57
CA THR A 55 -2.15 -7.45 -6.68
C THR A 55 -1.25 -6.45 -7.40
N ILE A 56 -1.55 -5.15 -7.29
CA ILE A 56 -0.61 -4.09 -7.67
C ILE A 56 0.47 -4.05 -6.58
N ASP A 57 1.51 -4.86 -6.75
CA ASP A 57 2.50 -5.16 -5.71
C ASP A 57 3.86 -4.51 -5.96
N SER A 58 4.08 -3.96 -7.16
CA SER A 58 5.31 -3.27 -7.52
C SER A 58 5.42 -1.96 -6.74
N PRO A 59 6.55 -1.72 -6.05
CA PRO A 59 6.74 -0.48 -5.33
C PRO A 59 6.80 0.77 -6.22
N LEU A 60 7.20 0.63 -7.49
CA LEU A 60 7.17 1.75 -8.43
C LEU A 60 5.75 2.05 -8.92
N GLU A 61 4.92 1.01 -9.11
CA GLU A 61 3.51 1.19 -9.48
C GLU A 61 2.76 1.91 -8.35
N ASN A 62 2.93 1.43 -7.11
CA ASN A 62 2.31 2.05 -5.94
C ASN A 62 2.82 3.49 -5.70
N MET A 63 4.10 3.76 -5.95
CA MET A 63 4.63 5.13 -5.87
C MET A 63 4.01 6.05 -6.92
N GLY A 64 3.85 5.57 -8.15
CA GLY A 64 3.20 6.34 -9.22
C GLY A 64 1.76 6.69 -8.89
N LEU A 65 0.97 5.69 -8.48
CA LEU A 65 -0.41 5.89 -8.06
C LEU A 65 -0.54 6.80 -6.83
N TYR A 66 0.42 6.73 -5.89
CA TYR A 66 0.49 7.62 -4.74
C TYR A 66 0.63 9.09 -5.18
N LEU A 67 1.55 9.38 -6.11
CA LEU A 67 1.79 10.74 -6.59
C LEU A 67 0.57 11.31 -7.30
N ASP A 68 -0.09 10.54 -8.18
CA ASP A 68 -1.29 11.01 -8.87
C ASP A 68 -2.40 11.33 -7.85
N LEU A 69 -2.67 10.41 -6.92
CA LEU A 69 -3.74 10.57 -5.95
C LEU A 69 -3.48 11.73 -4.98
N ILE A 70 -2.24 11.86 -4.48
CA ILE A 70 -1.89 12.86 -3.46
C ILE A 70 -1.89 14.29 -4.03
N ASP A 71 -1.52 14.46 -5.30
CA ASP A 71 -1.42 15.77 -5.94
C ASP A 71 -2.77 16.22 -6.52
N ASP A 72 -3.51 15.32 -7.17
CA ASP A 72 -4.72 15.69 -7.92
C ASP A 72 -6.04 15.23 -7.26
N GLY A 73 -5.98 14.42 -6.19
CA GLY A 73 -7.16 13.79 -5.61
C GLY A 73 -7.83 12.79 -6.58
N THR A 74 -7.08 12.30 -7.57
CA THR A 74 -7.52 11.32 -8.56
C THR A 74 -6.31 10.61 -9.15
N ILE A 75 -6.47 9.34 -9.49
CA ILE A 75 -5.49 8.60 -10.28
C ILE A 75 -5.76 8.91 -11.76
N GLU A 76 -4.89 9.70 -12.40
CA GLU A 76 -5.07 10.05 -13.81
C GLU A 76 -5.04 8.80 -14.70
N GLY A 77 -5.95 8.71 -15.67
CA GLY A 77 -6.03 7.56 -16.59
C GLY A 77 -6.74 6.32 -16.03
N LEU A 78 -7.13 6.29 -14.76
CA LEU A 78 -8.02 5.25 -14.23
C LEU A 78 -9.46 5.49 -14.70
N THR A 79 -9.94 4.66 -15.62
CA THR A 79 -11.24 4.87 -16.30
C THR A 79 -12.18 3.68 -16.21
N ASN A 80 -11.71 2.55 -15.68
CA ASN A 80 -12.51 1.34 -15.58
C ASN A 80 -13.65 1.50 -14.55
N PRO A 81 -14.92 1.33 -14.96
CA PRO A 81 -16.07 1.50 -14.08
C PRO A 81 -16.13 0.47 -12.94
N VAL A 82 -15.51 -0.71 -13.09
CA VAL A 82 -15.43 -1.70 -12.00
C VAL A 82 -14.62 -1.13 -10.85
N VAL A 83 -13.43 -0.60 -11.16
CA VAL A 83 -12.54 0.00 -10.15
C VAL A 83 -13.13 1.30 -9.59
N SER A 84 -13.55 2.23 -10.44
CA SER A 84 -14.05 3.53 -9.99
C SER A 84 -15.40 3.49 -9.28
N SER A 85 -16.19 2.41 -9.43
CA SER A 85 -17.41 2.23 -8.64
C SER A 85 -17.15 1.63 -7.26
N ALA A 86 -16.12 0.78 -7.12
CA ALA A 86 -15.71 0.22 -5.84
C ALA A 86 -14.88 1.19 -5.00
N PHE A 87 -14.04 1.99 -5.66
CA PHE A 87 -13.12 2.95 -5.05
C PHE A 87 -13.29 4.32 -5.71
N SER A 88 -14.44 4.95 -5.47
CA SER A 88 -14.79 6.22 -6.13
C SER A 88 -13.86 7.37 -5.76
N ASN A 89 -13.35 7.36 -4.53
CA ASN A 89 -12.41 8.36 -4.01
C ASN A 89 -11.16 8.46 -4.90
N LEU A 90 -10.70 7.35 -5.48
CA LEU A 90 -9.54 7.32 -6.39
C LEU A 90 -9.76 8.06 -7.72
N THR A 91 -10.97 8.51 -8.05
CA THR A 91 -11.29 9.06 -9.39
C THR A 91 -12.20 10.29 -9.37
N ASP A 92 -12.55 10.84 -8.20
CA ASP A 92 -13.51 11.95 -8.10
C ASP A 92 -12.85 13.34 -8.16
N GLY A 93 -11.52 13.39 -8.11
CA GLY A 93 -10.73 14.62 -8.20
C GLY A 93 -10.80 15.46 -6.93
N GLN A 94 -11.16 14.90 -5.79
CA GLN A 94 -11.22 15.58 -4.50
C GLN A 94 -10.27 14.90 -3.52
N LEU A 95 -9.30 15.64 -2.97
CA LEU A 95 -8.43 15.11 -1.93
C LEU A 95 -9.14 15.16 -0.56
N THR A 96 -9.74 14.05 -0.15
CA THR A 96 -10.45 13.90 1.13
C THR A 96 -9.65 13.06 2.14
N ALA A 97 -10.18 12.88 3.35
CA ALA A 97 -9.55 11.99 4.33
C ALA A 97 -9.49 10.53 3.84
N GLU A 98 -10.46 10.09 3.03
CA GLU A 98 -10.48 8.73 2.46
C GLU A 98 -9.31 8.54 1.48
N ASP A 99 -9.07 9.53 0.62
CA ASP A 99 -7.94 9.55 -0.32
C ASP A 99 -6.60 9.56 0.38
N LEU A 100 -6.49 10.29 1.49
CA LEU A 100 -5.27 10.29 2.31
C LEU A 100 -5.01 8.93 2.95
N ILE A 101 -6.04 8.15 3.30
CA ILE A 101 -5.87 6.78 3.79
C ILE A 101 -5.47 5.85 2.63
N SER A 102 -6.11 5.95 1.46
CA SER A 102 -5.69 5.20 0.26
C SER A 102 -4.25 5.52 -0.14
N ALA A 103 -3.87 6.80 -0.10
CA ALA A 103 -2.51 7.26 -0.40
C ALA A 103 -1.51 6.76 0.64
N ALA A 104 -1.88 6.66 1.92
CA ALA A 104 -1.04 6.06 2.94
C ALA A 104 -0.72 4.59 2.63
N VAL A 105 -1.71 3.83 2.17
CA VAL A 105 -1.53 2.43 1.73
C VAL A 105 -0.60 2.34 0.52
N LEU A 106 -0.81 3.18 -0.50
CA LEU A 106 0.06 3.21 -1.69
C LEU A 106 1.51 3.55 -1.31
N LEU A 107 1.72 4.54 -0.43
CA LEU A 107 3.05 4.88 0.04
C LEU A 107 3.67 3.75 0.89
N GLY A 108 2.89 3.08 1.73
CA GLY A 108 3.33 1.92 2.52
C GLY A 108 3.75 0.74 1.65
N ALA A 109 3.02 0.48 0.58
CA ALA A 109 3.34 -0.54 -0.43
C ALA A 109 4.56 -0.16 -1.29
N ALA A 110 4.81 1.13 -1.50
CA ALA A 110 5.98 1.64 -2.20
C ALA A 110 7.25 1.64 -1.33
N ALA A 111 7.10 1.65 -0.01
CA ALA A 111 8.20 1.67 0.93
C ALA A 111 9.01 0.35 0.94
N ASP A 112 10.22 0.42 1.50
CA ASP A 112 10.92 -0.81 1.88
C ASP A 112 10.18 -1.49 3.03
N LYS A 113 9.98 -2.80 2.92
CA LYS A 113 9.13 -3.56 3.84
C LYS A 113 9.83 -3.99 5.13
N TYR A 114 11.14 -3.79 5.30
CA TYR A 114 11.86 -4.33 6.44
C TYR A 114 12.02 -3.35 7.60
N THR A 115 12.01 -2.05 7.31
CA THR A 115 12.27 -1.01 8.31
C THR A 115 10.99 -0.25 8.63
N PRO A 116 10.59 -0.17 9.92
CA PRO A 116 9.47 0.69 10.32
C PRO A 116 9.69 2.15 9.94
N LEU A 117 8.62 2.83 9.55
CA LEU A 117 8.65 4.23 9.15
C LEU A 117 8.12 5.14 10.28
N SER A 118 8.96 6.05 10.75
CA SER A 118 8.55 7.09 11.70
C SER A 118 7.85 8.26 11.00
N LEU A 119 7.13 9.08 11.79
CA LEU A 119 6.52 10.32 11.31
C LEU A 119 7.52 11.20 10.54
N ASP A 120 8.71 11.42 11.09
CA ASP A 120 9.72 12.27 10.46
C ASP A 120 10.17 11.69 9.11
N GLU A 121 10.28 10.37 8.99
CA GLU A 121 10.68 9.69 7.75
C GLU A 121 9.60 9.78 6.67
N VAL A 122 8.32 9.61 7.04
CA VAL A 122 7.20 9.79 6.10
C VAL A 122 7.13 11.24 5.63
N MET A 123 7.22 12.21 6.55
CA MET A 123 7.20 13.64 6.18
C MET A 123 8.42 14.04 5.33
N TYR A 124 9.59 13.48 5.64
CA TYR A 124 10.80 13.68 4.84
C TYR A 124 10.68 13.08 3.44
N THR A 125 10.05 11.90 3.33
CA THR A 125 9.76 11.26 2.04
C THR A 125 8.88 12.16 1.18
N ASN A 126 7.79 12.72 1.73
CA ASN A 126 6.92 13.66 1.00
C ASN A 126 7.67 14.92 0.53
N ASN A 127 8.66 15.40 1.29
CA ASN A 127 9.51 16.52 0.84
C ASN A 127 10.43 16.12 -0.34
N ILE A 128 10.96 14.89 -0.35
CA ILE A 128 11.83 14.41 -1.43
C ILE A 128 11.05 14.16 -2.72
N LEU A 129 9.83 13.64 -2.58
CA LEU A 129 8.91 13.36 -3.67
C LEU A 129 8.30 14.62 -4.30
N GLY A 130 8.43 15.78 -3.64
CA GLY A 130 7.88 17.04 -4.14
C GLY A 130 6.43 17.32 -3.75
N VAL A 131 5.76 16.35 -3.09
CA VAL A 131 4.42 16.52 -2.48
C VAL A 131 4.40 17.70 -1.50
N ASN A 132 5.47 17.83 -0.72
CA ASN A 132 5.71 18.99 0.12
C ASN A 132 6.84 19.84 -0.47
N ASP A 133 6.68 21.16 -0.39
CA ASP A 133 7.74 22.12 -0.72
C ASP A 133 8.01 23.07 0.47
N PRO A 134 8.95 22.69 1.35
CA PRO A 134 9.37 23.52 2.47
C PRO A 134 9.94 24.89 2.07
N SER A 135 10.41 25.05 0.83
CA SER A 135 10.99 26.31 0.35
C SER A 135 9.92 27.37 0.08
N THR A 136 8.73 26.94 -0.30
CA THR A 136 7.56 27.80 -0.51
C THR A 136 6.57 27.76 0.65
N GLY A 137 6.75 26.82 1.59
CA GLY A 137 5.83 26.59 2.71
C GLY A 137 4.56 25.85 2.30
N SER A 138 4.59 25.16 1.15
CA SER A 138 3.51 24.31 0.69
C SER A 138 3.62 22.94 1.34
N TYR A 139 2.56 22.51 2.01
CA TYR A 139 2.48 21.20 2.65
C TYR A 139 1.12 20.60 2.37
N ILE A 140 1.09 19.28 2.22
CA ILE A 140 -0.15 18.53 2.19
C ILE A 140 -0.96 18.76 3.47
N ASP A 141 -2.26 19.02 3.31
CA ASP A 141 -3.17 19.19 4.44
C ASP A 141 -3.64 17.82 4.93
N LEU A 142 -3.04 17.37 6.03
CA LEU A 142 -3.41 16.12 6.68
C LEU A 142 -4.42 16.32 7.80
N THR A 143 -4.89 17.54 8.09
CA THR A 143 -5.66 17.84 9.31
C THR A 143 -6.97 17.05 9.44
N SER A 144 -7.51 16.55 8.33
CA SER A 144 -8.72 15.72 8.26
C SER A 144 -8.47 14.24 8.57
N VAL A 145 -7.21 13.78 8.59
CA VAL A 145 -6.87 12.37 8.81
C VAL A 145 -7.15 11.95 10.25
N SER A 146 -7.88 10.84 10.38
CA SER A 146 -8.08 10.10 11.63
C SER A 146 -7.82 8.63 11.33
N TYR A 147 -6.84 8.04 12.00
CA TYR A 147 -6.45 6.65 11.82
C TYR A 147 -6.62 5.89 13.12
N ASP A 148 -7.13 4.66 13.01
CA ASP A 148 -7.33 3.73 14.09
C ASP A 148 -7.03 2.31 13.59
N ARG A 149 -6.07 1.64 14.22
CA ARG A 149 -5.55 0.37 13.73
C ARG A 149 -6.56 -0.75 13.90
N GLU A 150 -7.17 -0.88 15.08
CA GLU A 150 -8.19 -1.90 15.33
C GLU A 150 -9.36 -1.74 14.38
N SER A 151 -9.83 -0.52 14.13
CA SER A 151 -10.87 -0.26 13.11
C SER A 151 -10.43 -0.64 11.70
N THR A 152 -9.13 -0.59 11.38
CA THR A 152 -8.60 -0.90 10.05
C THR A 152 -8.39 -2.39 9.85
N TYR A 153 -7.86 -3.09 10.86
CA TYR A 153 -7.38 -4.48 10.72
C TYR A 153 -8.08 -5.49 11.62
N GLY A 154 -8.93 -5.07 12.56
CA GLY A 154 -9.53 -5.94 13.58
C GLY A 154 -10.31 -7.11 13.03
N ASP A 155 -10.98 -6.93 11.88
CA ASP A 155 -11.74 -7.98 11.18
C ASP A 155 -11.01 -8.51 9.93
N VAL A 156 -9.79 -8.06 9.64
CA VAL A 156 -9.05 -8.43 8.43
C VAL A 156 -8.31 -9.74 8.65
N THR A 157 -8.50 -10.69 7.74
CA THR A 157 -7.80 -11.98 7.73
C THR A 157 -6.95 -12.16 6.48
N ALA A 158 -5.94 -13.03 6.57
CA ALA A 158 -5.14 -13.47 5.43
C ALA A 158 -4.78 -14.96 5.55
N GLU A 159 -4.70 -15.65 4.41
CA GLU A 159 -4.13 -17.00 4.34
C GLU A 159 -2.61 -16.91 4.22
N VAL A 160 -1.90 -17.55 5.15
CA VAL A 160 -0.44 -17.54 5.21
C VAL A 160 0.11 -18.94 5.50
N LEU A 161 1.37 -19.19 5.15
CA LEU A 161 2.10 -20.37 5.59
C LEU A 161 2.67 -20.17 6.99
N VAL A 162 2.26 -21.02 7.93
CA VAL A 162 2.82 -21.06 9.29
C VAL A 162 3.32 -22.47 9.62
N ASP A 163 4.32 -22.57 10.49
CA ASP A 163 4.78 -23.81 11.12
C ASP A 163 4.26 -23.84 12.57
N PRO A 164 3.02 -24.33 12.79
CA PRO A 164 2.34 -24.19 14.09
C PRO A 164 3.02 -24.99 15.20
N ASP A 165 3.69 -26.08 14.86
CA ASP A 165 4.34 -27.00 15.81
C ASP A 165 5.84 -26.73 15.97
N GLY A 166 6.41 -25.85 15.15
CA GLY A 166 7.85 -25.54 15.13
C GLY A 166 8.71 -26.73 14.69
N ASP A 167 8.13 -27.64 13.90
CA ASP A 167 8.75 -28.89 13.47
C ASP A 167 9.25 -28.87 12.02
N GLY A 168 9.07 -27.74 11.33
CA GLY A 168 9.39 -27.52 9.93
C GLY A 168 8.25 -27.85 8.97
N THR A 169 7.06 -28.22 9.47
CA THR A 169 5.88 -28.51 8.65
C THR A 169 5.02 -27.27 8.47
N TRP A 170 5.10 -26.68 7.28
CA TRP A 170 4.33 -25.49 6.93
C TRP A 170 2.90 -25.85 6.49
N THR A 171 1.92 -25.16 7.06
CA THR A 171 0.49 -25.34 6.76
C THR A 171 -0.15 -24.00 6.42
N VAL A 172 -1.00 -23.99 5.39
CA VAL A 172 -1.84 -22.83 5.08
C VAL A 172 -2.84 -22.61 6.20
N THR A 173 -2.81 -21.43 6.80
CA THR A 173 -3.65 -21.06 7.93
C THR A 173 -4.22 -19.66 7.71
N GLU A 174 -5.52 -19.51 7.95
CA GLU A 174 -6.14 -18.18 8.03
C GLU A 174 -5.78 -17.54 9.37
N VAL A 175 -5.18 -16.35 9.34
CA VAL A 175 -4.81 -15.57 10.52
C VAL A 175 -5.52 -14.23 10.51
N ASN A 176 -5.81 -13.71 11.71
CA ASN A 176 -6.25 -12.32 11.88
C ASN A 176 -5.02 -11.39 11.82
N ILE A 177 -5.07 -10.35 10.97
CA ILE A 177 -3.95 -9.44 10.76
C ILE A 177 -3.64 -8.59 11.98
N PHE A 178 -4.69 -8.13 12.68
CA PHE A 178 -4.53 -7.34 13.89
C PHE A 178 -3.74 -8.10 14.97
N ASP A 179 -4.10 -9.37 15.19
CA ASP A 179 -3.39 -10.24 16.11
C ASP A 179 -1.99 -10.63 15.61
N ALA A 180 -1.88 -11.04 14.34
CA ALA A 180 -0.65 -11.63 13.82
C ALA A 180 0.47 -10.61 13.58
N VAL A 181 0.13 -9.41 13.10
CA VAL A 181 1.09 -8.36 12.77
C VAL A 181 1.33 -7.44 13.95
N PHE A 182 0.27 -7.08 14.67
CA PHE A 182 0.31 -6.05 15.71
C PHE A 182 0.15 -6.59 17.12
N GLY A 183 0.03 -7.91 17.29
CA GLY A 183 -0.11 -8.53 18.62
C GLY A 183 -1.42 -8.16 19.33
N GLY A 184 -2.43 -7.71 18.59
CA GLY A 184 -3.67 -7.18 19.16
C GLY A 184 -3.51 -5.80 19.81
N GLU A 185 -2.40 -5.08 19.54
CA GLU A 185 -2.18 -3.74 20.08
C GLU A 185 -2.74 -2.66 19.15
N ASP A 186 -3.75 -1.96 19.65
CA ASP A 186 -4.34 -0.82 18.97
C ASP A 186 -3.50 0.46 19.12
N VAL A 187 -3.53 1.29 18.07
CA VAL A 187 -2.99 2.65 18.05
C VAL A 187 -3.94 3.51 17.22
N SER A 188 -4.38 4.63 17.81
CA SER A 188 -5.09 5.68 17.08
C SER A 188 -4.27 6.98 17.07
N ALA A 189 -4.28 7.65 15.93
CA ALA A 189 -3.60 8.93 15.74
C ALA A 189 -4.32 9.80 14.71
N THR A 190 -4.08 11.10 14.74
CA THR A 190 -4.72 12.07 13.85
C THR A 190 -3.68 12.89 13.09
N ALA A 191 -4.15 13.60 12.07
CA ALA A 191 -3.34 14.45 11.23
C ALA A 191 -2.10 13.73 10.66
N ALA A 192 -0.95 14.40 10.64
CA ALA A 192 0.29 13.82 10.13
C ALA A 192 0.72 12.54 10.86
N ALA A 193 0.46 12.44 12.18
CA ALA A 193 0.75 11.23 12.94
C ALA A 193 -0.17 10.07 12.53
N GLY A 194 -1.45 10.34 12.28
CA GLY A 194 -2.40 9.34 11.76
C GLY A 194 -2.01 8.84 10.37
N PHE A 195 -1.64 9.76 9.46
CA PHE A 195 -1.17 9.41 8.12
C PHE A 195 0.10 8.55 8.19
N ALA A 196 1.10 8.96 8.96
CA ALA A 196 2.34 8.19 9.10
C ALA A 196 2.12 6.81 9.73
N GLN A 197 1.21 6.70 10.71
CA GLN A 197 0.85 5.41 11.30
C GLN A 197 0.18 4.49 10.27
N ALA A 198 -0.73 5.02 9.45
CA ALA A 198 -1.37 4.26 8.38
C ALA A 198 -0.35 3.75 7.35
N VAL A 199 0.64 4.58 6.98
CA VAL A 199 1.73 4.20 6.07
C VAL A 199 2.54 3.03 6.65
N ASP A 200 3.00 3.15 7.89
CA ASP A 200 3.84 2.12 8.52
C ASP A 200 3.08 0.82 8.79
N ASP A 201 1.81 0.91 9.19
CA ASP A 201 0.99 -0.26 9.44
C ASP A 201 0.71 -1.01 8.14
N SER A 202 0.38 -0.31 7.05
CA SER A 202 0.23 -0.95 5.73
C SER A 202 1.54 -1.62 5.29
N ARG A 203 2.70 -0.95 5.46
CA ARG A 203 4.03 -1.56 5.21
C ARG A 203 4.26 -2.81 6.08
N ALA A 204 3.88 -2.79 7.36
CA ALA A 204 4.03 -3.93 8.27
C ALA A 204 3.22 -5.13 7.79
N VAL A 205 1.98 -4.92 7.35
CA VAL A 205 1.13 -5.98 6.80
C VAL A 205 1.70 -6.51 5.48
N VAL A 206 2.16 -5.63 4.58
CA VAL A 206 2.85 -6.05 3.33
C VAL A 206 4.08 -6.92 3.63
N ASN A 207 4.85 -6.59 4.67
CA ASN A 207 5.98 -7.41 5.07
C ASN A 207 5.54 -8.80 5.53
N TYR A 208 4.53 -8.84 6.39
CA TYR A 208 4.02 -10.08 6.96
C TYR A 208 3.48 -11.03 5.89
N ILE A 209 2.59 -10.56 5.02
CA ILE A 209 1.98 -11.41 3.99
C ILE A 209 2.99 -11.89 2.94
N HIS A 210 4.06 -11.14 2.68
CA HIS A 210 5.15 -11.59 1.81
C HIS A 210 6.09 -12.59 2.50
N GLU A 211 6.38 -12.42 3.79
CA GLU A 211 7.26 -13.34 4.52
C GLU A 211 6.61 -14.73 4.65
N TYR A 212 5.30 -14.77 4.82
CA TYR A 212 4.52 -16.00 4.99
C TYR A 212 3.64 -16.33 3.78
N GLU A 213 4.04 -15.90 2.59
CA GLU A 213 3.27 -16.09 1.36
C GLU A 213 3.05 -17.58 1.06
N VAL A 214 1.83 -17.95 0.64
CA VAL A 214 1.53 -19.30 0.14
C VAL A 214 2.02 -19.41 -1.29
N PRO A 215 2.99 -20.29 -1.61
CA PRO A 215 3.48 -20.45 -2.97
C PRO A 215 2.32 -20.83 -3.89
N ALA A 216 2.19 -20.11 -5.00
CA ALA A 216 1.27 -20.50 -6.06
C ALA A 216 1.58 -21.96 -6.45
N THR A 217 0.60 -22.84 -6.29
CA THR A 217 0.75 -24.24 -6.70
C THR A 217 1.02 -24.23 -8.20
N SER A 218 2.24 -24.56 -8.61
CA SER A 218 2.48 -25.02 -9.97
C SER A 218 1.55 -26.21 -10.16
N VAL A 219 0.55 -26.06 -11.04
CA VAL A 219 -0.23 -27.19 -11.52
C VAL A 219 0.80 -28.16 -12.12
N GLU A 220 1.18 -29.19 -11.37
CA GLU A 220 1.78 -30.35 -11.99
C GLU A 220 0.69 -30.90 -12.91
N GLU A 221 0.82 -30.64 -14.21
CA GLU A 221 0.20 -31.46 -15.24
C GLU A 221 0.78 -32.88 -15.10
N GLY A 222 0.27 -33.60 -14.12
CA GLY A 222 0.46 -35.02 -13.94
C GLY A 222 -0.28 -35.75 -15.06
N SER A 223 0.40 -35.89 -16.19
CA SER A 223 0.47 -37.11 -17.00
C SER A 223 -0.62 -38.14 -16.69
N HIS A 224 -1.63 -38.30 -17.55
CA HIS A 224 -2.30 -39.58 -17.86
C HIS A 224 -2.59 -39.64 -19.37
#